data_AF-A0A2D9GB92-F1
#
_entry.id   AF-A0A2D9GB92-F1
#
_cell.length_a   1.000
_cell.length_b   1.000
_cell.length_c   1.000
_cell.angle_alpha   90.00
_cell.angle_beta   90.00
_cell.angle_gamma   90.00
#
_symmetry.space_group_name_H-M   'P 1'
#
loop_
_entity.id
_entity.type
_entity.pdbx_description
1 polymer ?
#
loop_
_entity_poly.entity_id
_entity_poly.type
_entity_poly.pdbx_seq_one_letter_code
_entity_poly.pdbx_strand_id
1 'polypeptide(L)'
;MTAQIKEILLYKGNKVGIATEPLAPYLKNRKDIKFSFRSTACWRGYFGTWELRNKKLFIISLKACTDEYRNYEVDLNYLFPNNKEVFADWFSGDIRIPQGKMLKYVHMGYQSIFEKDTMLKFKNGILIGERVIDNIDQMNLKSQ
;
A
#
# COMPACT_ATOMS: atom_id res chain seq x y z
N MET A 1 4.54 -1.91 -19.42
CA MET A 1 3.68 -1.51 -18.28
C MET A 1 4.51 -0.67 -17.32
N THR A 2 3.98 0.44 -16.82
CA THR A 2 4.66 1.35 -15.88
C THR A 2 4.47 0.83 -14.45
N ALA A 3 5.46 1.05 -13.57
CA ALA A 3 5.34 0.67 -12.16
C ALA A 3 4.16 1.40 -11.49
N GLN A 4 3.40 0.67 -10.69
CA GLN A 4 2.23 1.19 -9.97
C GLN A 4 2.68 2.11 -8.82
N ILE A 5 2.00 3.24 -8.65
CA ILE A 5 2.30 4.16 -7.56
C ILE A 5 2.12 3.48 -6.19
N LYS A 6 3.18 3.51 -5.38
CA LYS A 6 3.20 2.97 -4.01
C LYS A 6 2.35 3.83 -3.09
N GLU A 7 1.61 3.22 -2.18
CA GLU A 7 0.97 3.93 -1.08
C GLU A 7 2.01 4.36 -0.04
N ILE A 8 1.66 5.30 0.84
CA ILE A 8 2.56 5.75 1.90
C ILE A 8 2.14 5.13 3.23
N LEU A 9 3.11 4.68 4.02
CA LEU A 9 2.95 4.32 5.42
C LEU A 9 3.83 5.24 6.29
N LEU A 10 3.24 5.79 7.35
CA LEU A 10 3.98 6.42 8.45
C LEU A 10 4.47 5.30 9.37
N TYR A 11 5.77 5.04 9.34
CA TYR A 11 6.40 3.92 10.04
C TYR A 11 7.65 4.38 10.80
N LYS A 12 7.68 4.15 12.12
CA LYS A 12 8.81 4.52 13.01
C LYS A 12 9.29 5.97 12.77
N GLY A 13 8.35 6.92 12.66
CA GLY A 13 8.63 8.34 12.43
C GLY A 13 8.97 8.72 10.98
N ASN A 14 9.03 7.78 10.05
CA ASN A 14 9.39 8.02 8.65
C ASN A 14 8.22 7.79 7.70
N LYS A 15 8.18 8.55 6.59
CA LYS A 15 7.28 8.27 5.46
C LYS A 15 7.94 7.25 4.55
N VAL A 16 7.35 6.06 4.42
CA VAL A 16 7.87 4.99 3.55
C VAL A 16 6.84 4.58 2.51
N GLY A 17 7.32 4.18 1.32
CA GLY A 17 6.45 3.64 0.27
C GLY A 17 6.19 2.15 0.48
N ILE A 18 4.94 1.73 0.45
CA ILE A 18 4.55 0.32 0.59
C ILE A 18 4.25 -0.31 -0.77
N ALA A 19 4.65 -1.57 -0.91
CA ALA A 19 4.45 -2.42 -2.07
C ALA A 19 3.26 -3.37 -1.85
N THR A 20 2.19 -2.83 -1.28
CA THR A 20 0.96 -3.53 -0.86
C THR A 20 -0.19 -2.54 -0.93
N GLU A 21 -1.41 -3.02 -1.15
CA GLU A 21 -2.63 -2.21 -1.25
C GLU A 21 -3.60 -2.58 -0.10
N PRO A 22 -3.45 -2.03 1.12
CA PRO A 22 -4.22 -2.48 2.28
C PRO A 22 -5.72 -2.12 2.21
N LEU A 23 -6.12 -1.23 1.31
CA LEU A 23 -7.51 -0.89 1.03
C LEU A 23 -8.19 -1.88 0.07
N ALA A 24 -7.42 -2.61 -0.76
CA ALA A 24 -7.99 -3.49 -1.77
C ALA A 24 -8.95 -4.56 -1.19
N PRO A 25 -8.66 -5.22 -0.04
CA PRO A 25 -9.59 -6.18 0.55
C PRO A 25 -10.94 -5.54 0.97
N TYR A 26 -10.94 -4.29 1.42
CA TYR A 26 -12.16 -3.56 1.78
C TYR A 26 -13.03 -3.30 0.54
N LEU A 27 -12.40 -2.89 -0.57
CA LEU A 27 -13.09 -2.58 -1.82
C LEU A 27 -13.62 -3.83 -2.54
N LYS A 28 -12.98 -4.99 -2.35
CA LYS A 28 -13.36 -6.24 -3.03
C LYS A 28 -14.83 -6.62 -2.84
N ASN A 29 -15.41 -6.25 -1.70
CA ASN A 29 -16.81 -6.55 -1.37
C ASN A 29 -17.78 -5.40 -1.66
N ARG A 30 -17.30 -4.27 -2.22
CA ARG A 30 -18.06 -3.03 -2.44
C ARG A 30 -18.22 -2.76 -3.93
N LYS A 31 -19.32 -3.26 -4.52
CA LYS A 31 -19.65 -3.06 -5.95
C LYS A 31 -20.12 -1.64 -6.27
N ASP A 32 -20.56 -0.92 -5.25
CA ASP A 32 -21.02 0.47 -5.29
C ASP A 32 -19.86 1.47 -5.47
N ILE A 33 -18.64 1.08 -5.13
CA ILE A 33 -17.45 1.93 -5.26
C ILE A 33 -16.65 1.49 -6.49
N LYS A 34 -16.42 2.42 -7.41
CA LYS A 34 -15.51 2.23 -8.55
C LYS A 34 -14.57 3.41 -8.69
N PHE A 35 -13.29 3.14 -8.47
CA PHE A 35 -12.24 4.10 -8.76
C PHE A 35 -11.79 3.97 -10.21
N SER A 36 -11.52 5.10 -10.86
CA SER A 36 -11.09 5.18 -12.24
C SER A 36 -9.66 5.68 -12.34
N PHE A 37 -8.87 5.08 -13.22
CA PHE A 37 -7.49 5.49 -13.42
C PHE A 37 -7.43 6.73 -14.32
N ARG A 38 -6.72 7.77 -13.88
CA ARG A 38 -6.46 8.98 -14.70
C ARG A 38 -5.05 9.02 -15.29
N SER A 39 -4.18 8.09 -14.89
CA SER A 39 -2.79 8.02 -15.35
C SER A 39 -2.33 6.57 -15.44
N THR A 40 -1.45 6.30 -16.42
CA THR A 40 -0.79 5.00 -16.61
C THR A 40 0.20 4.66 -15.49
N ALA A 41 0.39 5.52 -14.48
CA ALA A 41 1.15 5.23 -13.26
C ALA A 41 0.26 4.84 -12.06
N CYS A 42 -1.06 5.03 -12.14
CA CYS A 42 -2.00 4.71 -11.06
C CYS A 42 -3.24 4.00 -11.60
N TRP A 43 -3.09 2.73 -11.93
CA TRP A 43 -4.12 1.92 -12.58
C TRP A 43 -5.29 1.62 -11.63
N ARG A 44 -5.03 1.66 -10.32
CA ARG A 44 -6.04 1.45 -9.27
C ARG A 44 -6.98 2.63 -9.05
N GLY A 45 -6.63 3.83 -9.54
CA GLY A 45 -7.46 5.03 -9.38
C GLY A 45 -7.52 5.62 -7.97
N TYR A 46 -6.75 5.11 -7.02
CA TYR A 46 -6.65 5.66 -5.66
C TYR A 46 -5.22 5.66 -5.13
N PHE A 47 -4.98 6.40 -4.06
CA PHE A 47 -3.73 6.49 -3.31
C PHE A 47 -4.04 6.68 -1.83
N GLY A 48 -3.67 5.70 -1.00
CA GLY A 48 -3.81 5.76 0.46
C GLY A 48 -2.54 6.25 1.15
N THR A 49 -2.73 6.99 2.24
CA THR A 49 -1.70 7.22 3.26
C THR A 49 -2.16 6.57 4.55
N TRP A 50 -1.28 5.73 5.10
CA TRP A 50 -1.52 4.91 6.27
C TRP A 50 -0.62 5.32 7.43
N GLU A 51 -1.06 5.02 8.64
CA GLU A 51 -0.27 5.17 9.85
C GLU A 51 -0.28 3.88 10.65
N LEU A 52 0.91 3.45 11.09
CA LEU A 52 1.03 2.39 12.09
C LEU A 52 1.32 3.01 13.46
N ARG A 53 0.35 2.96 14.36
CA ARG A 53 0.46 3.47 15.74
C ARG A 53 -0.04 2.45 16.74
N ASN A 54 0.70 2.23 17.83
CA ASN A 54 0.33 1.26 18.88
C ASN A 54 -0.06 -0.13 18.31
N LYS A 55 0.72 -0.63 17.33
CA LYS A 55 0.47 -1.88 16.58
C LYS A 55 -0.84 -1.91 15.77
N LYS A 56 -1.56 -0.80 15.62
CA LYS A 56 -2.80 -0.70 14.85
C LYS A 56 -2.55 0.06 13.55
N LEU A 57 -3.06 -0.48 12.45
CA LEU A 57 -3.02 0.13 11.13
C LEU A 57 -4.24 1.03 10.91
N PHE A 58 -3.99 2.27 10.49
CA PHE A 58 -5.03 3.23 10.16
C PHE A 58 -4.83 3.77 8.75
N ILE A 59 -5.91 4.00 8.01
CA ILE A 59 -5.88 4.90 6.86
C ILE A 59 -6.20 6.32 7.37
N ILE A 60 -5.34 7.28 7.05
CA ILE A 60 -5.44 8.66 7.54
C ILE A 60 -5.68 9.67 6.41
N SER A 61 -5.48 9.24 5.15
CA SER A 61 -5.80 10.04 3.98
C SER A 61 -6.02 9.11 2.79
N LEU A 62 -6.97 9.50 1.94
CA LEU A 62 -7.23 8.89 0.65
C LEU A 62 -7.24 10.00 -0.39
N LYS A 63 -6.65 9.73 -1.55
CA LYS A 63 -6.88 10.50 -2.77
C LYS A 63 -7.32 9.53 -3.84
N ALA A 64 -8.53 9.70 -4.36
CA ALA A 64 -9.04 8.79 -5.37
C ALA A 64 -9.80 9.51 -6.47
N CYS A 65 -9.89 8.88 -7.63
CA CYS A 65 -10.63 9.36 -8.77
C CYS A 65 -11.80 8.42 -9.01
N THR A 66 -12.99 8.96 -9.29
CA THR A 66 -14.18 8.16 -9.61
C THR A 66 -14.78 8.65 -10.93
N ASP A 67 -15.57 7.79 -11.57
CA ASP A 67 -16.29 8.14 -12.80
C ASP A 67 -17.39 9.18 -12.57
N GLU A 68 -17.94 9.24 -11.35
CA GLU A 68 -18.95 10.20 -10.93
C GLU A 68 -18.35 11.61 -10.82
N TYR A 69 -17.12 11.72 -10.31
CA TYR A 69 -16.40 12.98 -10.11
C TYR A 69 -15.21 13.12 -11.06
N ARG A 70 -15.46 13.04 -12.37
CA ARG A 70 -14.42 13.00 -13.43
C ARG A 70 -13.35 14.09 -13.39
N ASN A 71 -13.61 15.22 -12.73
CA ASN A 71 -12.69 16.36 -12.63
C ASN A 71 -12.16 16.60 -11.21
N TYR A 72 -12.60 15.83 -10.20
CA TYR A 72 -12.24 16.08 -8.80
C TYR A 72 -11.70 14.82 -8.13
N GLU A 73 -10.71 14.97 -7.27
CA GLU A 73 -10.27 13.89 -6.39
C GLU A 73 -11.23 13.79 -5.20
N VAL A 74 -11.66 12.58 -4.87
CA VAL A 74 -12.41 12.29 -3.65
C VAL A 74 -11.43 11.93 -2.53
N ASP A 75 -11.80 12.28 -1.31
CA ASP A 75 -11.00 12.05 -0.11
C ASP A 75 -11.51 10.87 0.73
N LEU A 76 -11.00 10.76 1.96
CA LEU A 76 -11.40 9.70 2.88
C LEU A 76 -12.89 9.70 3.21
N ASN A 77 -13.55 10.87 3.21
CA ASN A 77 -14.97 10.99 3.55
C ASN A 77 -15.86 10.27 2.53
N TYR A 78 -15.40 10.10 1.29
CA TYR A 78 -16.13 9.35 0.26
C TYR A 78 -16.33 7.88 0.64
N LEU A 79 -15.32 7.26 1.26
CA LEU A 79 -15.41 5.87 1.72
C LEU A 79 -15.91 5.74 3.16
N PHE A 80 -15.58 6.71 4.00
CA PHE A 80 -15.81 6.69 5.43
C PHE A 80 -16.33 8.07 5.89
N PRO A 81 -17.64 8.34 5.70
CA PRO A 81 -18.21 9.65 6.02
C PRO A 81 -17.92 10.06 7.46
N ASN A 82 -17.55 11.33 7.67
CA ASN A 82 -17.26 11.94 8.97
C ASN A 82 -16.08 11.35 9.75
N ASN A 83 -15.22 10.55 9.12
CA ASN A 83 -14.03 10.00 9.75
C ASN A 83 -12.77 10.69 9.24
N LYS A 84 -11.95 11.21 10.16
CA LYS A 84 -10.63 11.77 9.85
C LYS A 84 -9.58 10.68 9.60
N GLU A 85 -9.82 9.50 10.16
CA GLU A 85 -8.96 8.34 10.10
C GLU A 85 -9.80 7.10 10.42
N VAL A 86 -9.40 5.93 9.90
CA VAL A 86 -10.17 4.70 10.10
C VAL A 86 -9.23 3.55 10.44
N PHE A 87 -9.57 2.82 11.50
CA PHE A 87 -8.87 1.60 11.87
C PHE A 87 -9.14 0.51 10.84
N ALA A 88 -8.08 -0.07 10.29
CA ALA A 88 -8.14 -1.03 9.20
C ALA A 88 -8.40 -2.46 9.68
N ASP A 89 -9.47 -2.68 10.44
CA ASP A 89 -9.83 -3.98 11.01
C ASP A 89 -10.10 -5.07 9.96
N TRP A 90 -10.42 -4.66 8.72
CA TRP A 90 -10.59 -5.54 7.58
C TRP A 90 -9.28 -6.15 7.07
N PHE A 91 -8.12 -5.54 7.37
CA PHE A 91 -6.86 -5.94 6.76
C PHE A 91 -6.19 -7.09 7.54
N SER A 92 -6.01 -8.22 6.88
CA SER A 92 -5.18 -9.34 7.32
C SER A 92 -4.23 -9.75 6.19
N GLY A 93 -2.93 -9.70 6.43
CA GLY A 93 -1.92 -9.93 5.41
C GLY A 93 -0.59 -9.27 5.73
N ASP A 94 0.34 -9.34 4.79
CA ASP A 94 1.66 -8.74 4.93
C ASP A 94 1.73 -7.40 4.19
N ILE A 95 2.23 -6.36 4.84
CA ILE A 95 2.67 -5.12 4.20
C ILE A 95 4.17 -5.19 3.95
N ARG A 96 4.58 -5.00 2.69
CA ARG A 96 5.99 -4.94 2.30
C ARG A 96 6.46 -3.51 2.15
N ILE A 97 7.58 -3.18 2.80
CA ILE A 97 8.28 -1.90 2.68
C ILE A 97 9.64 -2.17 2.01
N PRO A 98 9.79 -1.86 0.72
CA PRO A 98 11.07 -1.97 0.04
C PRO A 98 12.05 -0.88 0.48
N GLN A 99 13.30 -1.26 0.76
CA GLN A 99 14.34 -0.42 1.34
C GLN A 99 15.66 -0.54 0.57
N GLY A 100 16.42 0.55 0.55
CA GLY A 100 17.73 0.61 -0.10
C GLY A 100 17.64 0.81 -1.61
N LYS A 101 18.74 0.50 -2.31
CA LYS A 101 18.82 0.63 -3.77
C LYS A 101 17.96 -0.43 -4.44
N MET A 102 17.45 -0.09 -5.61
CA MET A 102 16.78 -1.04 -6.48
C MET A 102 17.85 -1.91 -7.16
N LEU A 103 17.85 -3.20 -6.85
CA LEU A 103 18.77 -4.19 -7.42
C LEU A 103 18.33 -4.65 -8.80
N LYS A 104 17.02 -4.81 -8.98
CA LYS A 104 16.43 -5.23 -10.26
C LYS A 104 15.11 -4.54 -10.49
N TYR A 105 15.01 -3.84 -11.61
CA TYR A 105 13.74 -3.27 -12.05
C TYR A 105 12.87 -4.32 -12.73
N VAL A 106 11.60 -4.41 -12.32
CA VAL A 106 10.60 -5.28 -12.96
C VAL A 106 9.38 -4.43 -13.27
N HIS A 107 9.00 -4.39 -14.55
CA HIS A 107 7.93 -3.53 -15.08
C HIS A 107 6.50 -3.85 -14.57
N MET A 108 6.31 -4.95 -13.82
CA MET A 108 4.98 -5.43 -13.42
C MET A 108 4.65 -5.10 -11.96
N GLY A 109 3.85 -4.05 -11.76
CA GLY A 109 3.29 -3.69 -10.45
C GLY A 109 4.36 -3.35 -9.41
N TYR A 110 4.46 -4.19 -8.37
CA TYR A 110 5.41 -4.03 -7.27
C TYR A 110 6.61 -4.98 -7.35
N GLN A 111 6.86 -5.66 -8.47
CA GLN A 111 7.83 -6.77 -8.53
C GLN A 111 9.31 -6.36 -8.53
N SER A 112 9.65 -5.07 -8.56
CA SER A 112 11.04 -4.63 -8.44
C SER A 112 11.67 -5.11 -7.14
N ILE A 113 12.93 -5.52 -7.23
CA ILE A 113 13.71 -6.07 -6.11
C ILE A 113 14.62 -4.96 -5.59
N PHE A 114 14.57 -4.76 -4.27
CA PHE A 114 15.38 -3.80 -3.54
C PHE A 114 16.33 -4.54 -2.61
N GLU A 115 17.39 -3.88 -2.13
CA GLU A 115 18.38 -4.47 -1.22
C GLU A 115 17.72 -5.19 -0.03
N LYS A 116 16.71 -4.57 0.58
CA LYS A 116 16.00 -5.13 1.73
C LYS A 116 14.50 -4.94 1.60
N ASP A 117 13.74 -5.86 2.18
CA ASP A 117 12.30 -5.73 2.37
C ASP A 117 11.97 -5.87 3.85
N THR A 118 11.39 -4.84 4.46
CA THR A 118 10.74 -4.97 5.78
C THR A 118 9.31 -5.50 5.56
N MET A 119 9.00 -6.65 6.15
CA MET A 119 7.70 -7.31 6.09
C MET A 119 6.97 -7.16 7.42
N LEU A 120 5.80 -6.53 7.38
CA LEU A 120 4.93 -6.33 8.53
C LEU A 120 3.69 -7.22 8.40
N LYS A 121 3.51 -8.17 9.33
CA LYS A 121 2.40 -9.12 9.32
C LYS A 121 1.24 -8.61 10.17
N PHE A 122 0.06 -8.51 9.57
CA PHE A 122 -1.15 -8.03 10.22
C PHE A 122 -2.23 -9.11 10.33
N LYS A 123 -3.00 -9.03 11.42
CA LYS A 123 -4.26 -9.76 11.61
C LYS A 123 -5.30 -8.77 12.12
N ASN A 124 -6.38 -8.58 11.36
CA ASN A 124 -7.48 -7.66 11.63
C ASN A 124 -6.99 -6.25 12.01
N GLY A 125 -6.11 -5.68 11.20
CA GLY A 125 -5.51 -4.36 11.42
C GLY A 125 -4.45 -4.30 12.54
N ILE A 126 -4.17 -5.41 13.24
CA ILE A 126 -3.17 -5.48 14.31
C ILE A 126 -1.87 -6.09 13.81
N LEU A 127 -0.75 -5.40 14.03
CA LEU A 127 0.59 -5.91 13.76
C LEU A 127 0.91 -7.05 14.73
N ILE A 128 1.12 -8.25 14.18
CA ILE A 128 1.46 -9.47 14.94
C ILE A 128 2.89 -9.96 14.68
N GLY A 129 3.61 -9.38 13.73
CA GLY A 129 5.01 -9.72 13.48
C GLY A 129 5.70 -8.74 12.54
N GLU A 130 7.01 -8.63 12.68
CA GLU A 130 7.90 -7.84 11.83
C GLU A 130 9.11 -8.72 11.51
N ARG A 131 9.55 -8.74 10.24
CA ARG A 131 10.81 -9.35 9.83
C ARG A 131 11.45 -8.54 8.73
N VAL A 132 12.78 -8.59 8.66
CA VAL A 132 13.55 -7.99 7.57
C VAL A 132 14.09 -9.12 6.69
N ILE A 133 13.94 -8.98 5.38
CA ILE A 133 14.49 -9.89 4.39
C ILE A 133 15.61 -9.15 3.67
N ASP A 134 16.82 -9.72 3.71
CA ASP A 134 17.94 -9.26 2.88
C ASP A 134 17.87 -9.97 1.53
N ASN A 135 17.69 -9.20 0.46
CA ASN A 135 17.52 -9.73 -0.88
C ASN A 135 18.86 -9.90 -1.61
N ILE A 136 19.96 -9.30 -1.11
CA ILE A 136 21.30 -9.45 -1.71
C ILE A 136 21.75 -10.91 -1.54
N ASP A 137 21.63 -11.44 -0.33
CA ASP A 137 22.03 -12.82 -0.03
C ASP A 137 21.18 -13.86 -0.78
N GLN A 138 19.88 -13.60 -0.93
CA GLN A 138 18.98 -14.49 -1.66
C GLN A 138 19.23 -14.51 -3.18
N MET A 139 19.68 -13.39 -3.77
CA MET A 139 20.06 -13.36 -5.18
C MET A 139 21.32 -14.18 -5.43
N ASN A 140 22.32 -14.05 -4.57
CA ASN A 140 23.60 -14.77 -4.70
C ASN A 140 23.44 -16.29 -4.57
N LEU A 141 22.48 -16.75 -3.76
CA LEU A 141 22.17 -18.18 -3.57
C LEU A 141 21.38 -18.81 -4.73
N LYS A 142 20.74 -18.00 -5.60
CA LYS A 142 19.94 -18.50 -6.74
C LYS A 142 20.69 -18.47 -8.08
N SER A 143 21.92 -17.97 -8.09
CA SER A 143 22.81 -17.95 -9.26
C SER A 143 23.93 -19.00 -9.21
N GLN A 144 23.86 -19.94 -8.27
CA GLN A 144 24.61 -21.21 -8.27
C GLN A 144 23.65 -22.35 -8.62
#